data_AF-A0ABD3BKA2-F1
#
_entry.id   AF-A0ABD3BKA2-F1
#
_cell.length_a   1.000
_cell.length_b   1.000
_cell.length_c   1.000
_cell.angle_alpha   90.00
_cell.angle_beta   90.00
_cell.angle_gamma   90.00
#
_symmetry.space_group_name_H-M   'P 1'
#
loop_
_entity.id
_entity.type
_entity.pdbx_description
1 polymer ?
#
loop_
_entity_poly.entity_id
_entity_poly.type
_entity_poly.pdbx_seq_one_letter_code
_entity_poly.pdbx_strand_id
1 'polypeptide(L)'
;MSFAVWALGNVAGDSPKCDFVLGHGALGPLLAQLNEHAKLSMLRNATWTLSNFCRGKPQPAFEQTRPALPVLQQLIHSTDEEVLTDACWALSYLSDGTNDKIQAVIDSGVCPRLVELLLHISPSVLIPALRTVGNIVTGDDLQTAYIISNNALSYLLNLLTGTSYRDTNISNSHLPQRGWVIS
;
A
#
# COMPACT_ATOMS: atom_id res chain seq x y z
N MET A 1 -3.35 -25.07 3.02
CA MET A 1 -2.52 -23.88 3.36
C MET A 1 -3.31 -22.57 3.25
N SER A 2 -4.01 -22.29 2.14
CA SER A 2 -4.78 -21.03 1.98
C SER A 2 -5.84 -20.79 3.07
N PHE A 3 -6.58 -21.84 3.49
CA PHE A 3 -7.56 -21.73 4.57
C PHE A 3 -6.94 -21.42 5.94
N ALA A 4 -5.71 -21.88 6.19
CA ALA A 4 -5.01 -21.60 7.45
C ALA A 4 -4.54 -20.15 7.50
N VAL A 5 -3.99 -19.62 6.39
CA VAL A 5 -3.64 -18.21 6.24
C VAL A 5 -4.87 -17.33 6.45
N TRP A 6 -5.97 -17.65 5.76
CA TRP A 6 -7.23 -16.91 5.90
C TRP A 6 -7.78 -16.94 7.33
N ALA A 7 -7.77 -18.11 7.99
CA ALA A 7 -8.19 -18.23 9.38
C ALA A 7 -7.32 -17.36 10.32
N LEU A 8 -6.00 -17.36 10.14
CA LEU A 8 -5.09 -16.50 10.91
C LEU A 8 -5.37 -15.02 10.68
N GLY A 9 -5.65 -14.61 9.44
CA GLY A 9 -5.99 -13.22 9.12
C GLY A 9 -7.28 -12.77 9.80
N ASN A 10 -8.31 -13.63 9.84
CA ASN A 10 -9.53 -13.34 10.60
C ASN A 10 -9.26 -13.21 12.11
N VAL A 11 -8.47 -14.12 12.69
CA VAL A 11 -8.13 -14.06 14.13
C VAL A 11 -7.34 -12.79 14.47
N ALA A 12 -6.41 -12.37 13.61
CA ALA A 12 -5.65 -11.14 13.78
C ALA A 12 -6.49 -9.87 13.59
N GLY A 13 -7.46 -9.90 12.67
CA GLY A 13 -8.31 -8.74 12.34
C GLY A 13 -9.42 -8.43 13.36
N ASP A 14 -9.85 -9.40 14.16
CA ASP A 14 -11.06 -9.32 15.01
C ASP A 14 -10.83 -8.60 16.37
N SER A 15 -9.60 -8.48 16.87
CA SER A 15 -9.31 -7.77 18.14
C SER A 15 -7.81 -7.48 18.34
N PRO A 16 -7.39 -6.78 19.42
CA PRO A 16 -5.96 -6.59 19.77
C PRO A 16 -5.17 -7.89 20.00
N LYS A 17 -5.80 -9.07 19.86
CA LYS A 17 -5.16 -10.39 19.87
C LYS A 17 -4.19 -10.62 18.70
N CYS A 18 -4.00 -9.64 17.82
CA CYS A 18 -2.90 -9.67 16.85
C CYS A 18 -1.55 -9.98 17.53
N ASP A 19 -1.27 -9.38 18.69
CA ASP A 19 -0.05 -9.66 19.48
C ASP A 19 0.05 -11.11 19.92
N PHE A 20 -1.09 -11.77 20.19
CA PHE A 20 -1.12 -13.18 20.55
C PHE A 20 -0.76 -14.06 19.34
N VAL A 21 -1.28 -13.74 18.15
CA VAL A 21 -0.95 -14.47 16.91
C VAL A 21 0.53 -14.32 16.57
N LEU A 22 1.06 -13.09 16.67
CA LEU A 22 2.48 -12.81 16.45
C LEU A 22 3.36 -13.50 17.51
N GLY A 23 2.93 -13.52 18.78
CA GLY A 23 3.61 -14.23 19.87
C GLY A 23 3.74 -15.74 19.67
N HIS A 24 2.90 -16.36 18.82
CA HIS A 24 3.01 -17.77 18.42
C HIS A 24 3.94 -17.99 17.22
N GLY A 25 4.64 -16.96 16.75
CA GLY A 25 5.58 -17.06 15.64
C GLY A 25 4.92 -17.21 14.26
N ALA A 26 3.66 -16.79 14.12
CA ALA A 26 2.89 -16.96 12.88
C ALA A 26 3.46 -16.17 11.68
N LEU A 27 4.21 -15.08 11.92
CA LEU A 27 4.74 -14.23 10.86
C LEU A 27 5.75 -14.97 9.95
N GLY A 28 6.72 -15.69 10.53
CA GLY A 28 7.76 -16.37 9.74
C GLY A 28 7.20 -17.35 8.69
N PRO A 29 6.32 -18.29 9.08
CA PRO A 29 5.66 -19.20 8.14
C PRO A 29 4.78 -18.47 7.11
N LEU A 30 4.12 -17.37 7.49
CA LEU A 30 3.32 -16.55 6.57
C LEU A 30 4.21 -15.91 5.49
N LEU A 31 5.33 -15.30 5.89
CA LEU A 31 6.27 -14.67 4.96
C LEU A 31 6.86 -15.70 3.98
N ALA A 32 7.10 -16.94 4.42
CA ALA A 32 7.56 -18.01 3.53
C ALA A 32 6.55 -18.37 2.41
N GLN A 33 5.26 -18.06 2.58
CA GLN A 33 4.25 -18.25 1.52
C GLN A 33 4.23 -17.12 0.48
N LEU A 34 4.91 -16.00 0.75
CA LEU A 34 4.98 -14.83 -0.13
C LEU A 34 6.26 -14.90 -0.97
N ASN A 35 6.26 -15.77 -1.98
CA ASN A 35 7.37 -15.98 -2.90
C ASN A 35 6.90 -15.95 -4.37
N GLU A 36 7.85 -15.84 -5.30
CA GLU A 36 7.59 -15.72 -6.74
C GLU A 36 6.87 -16.92 -7.37
N HIS A 37 6.88 -18.09 -6.71
CA HIS A 37 6.21 -19.30 -7.17
C HIS A 37 4.80 -19.47 -6.59
N ALA A 38 4.38 -18.58 -5.69
CA ALA A 38 3.08 -18.66 -5.05
C ALA A 38 1.96 -18.35 -6.07
N LYS A 39 0.86 -19.13 -6.00
CA LYS A 39 -0.33 -18.85 -6.79
C LYS A 39 -0.91 -17.49 -6.36
N LEU A 40 -1.50 -16.76 -7.32
CA LEU A 40 -2.10 -15.44 -7.05
C LEU A 40 -3.12 -15.46 -5.89
N SER A 41 -3.95 -16.50 -5.79
CA SER A 41 -4.90 -16.65 -4.69
C SER A 41 -4.23 -16.82 -3.33
N MET A 42 -3.02 -17.40 -3.28
CA MET A 42 -2.23 -17.44 -2.04
C MET A 42 -1.64 -16.07 -1.74
N LEU A 43 -1.07 -15.38 -2.74
CA LEU A 43 -0.51 -14.04 -2.57
C LEU A 43 -1.54 -13.07 -2.00
N ARG A 44 -2.75 -13.04 -2.57
CA ARG A 44 -3.84 -12.19 -2.07
C ARG A 44 -4.18 -12.49 -0.61
N ASN A 45 -4.44 -13.75 -0.28
CA ASN A 45 -4.78 -14.16 1.09
C ASN A 45 -3.65 -13.89 2.10
N ALA A 46 -2.40 -14.13 1.70
CA ALA A 46 -1.24 -13.94 2.55
C ALA A 46 -0.93 -12.46 2.77
N THR A 47 -1.02 -11.62 1.73
CA THR A 47 -0.85 -10.17 1.85
C THR A 47 -1.97 -9.55 2.70
N TRP A 48 -3.22 -9.98 2.51
CA TRP A 48 -4.34 -9.58 3.36
C TRP A 48 -4.13 -9.97 4.83
N THR A 49 -3.64 -11.18 5.07
CA THR A 49 -3.31 -11.63 6.45
C THR A 49 -2.18 -10.81 7.04
N LEU A 50 -1.17 -10.48 6.24
CA LEU A 50 -0.04 -9.64 6.65
C LEU A 50 -0.48 -8.21 6.98
N SER A 51 -1.43 -7.64 6.22
CA SER A 51 -1.98 -6.33 6.53
C SER A 51 -2.72 -6.32 7.87
N ASN A 52 -3.46 -7.39 8.18
CA ASN A 52 -4.07 -7.58 9.49
C ASN A 52 -3.05 -7.76 10.62
N PHE A 53 -1.91 -8.41 10.37
CA PHE A 53 -0.83 -8.53 11.36
C PHE A 53 -0.17 -7.19 11.72
N CYS A 54 -0.26 -6.22 10.82
CA CYS A 54 0.24 -4.86 11.05
C CYS A 54 -0.84 -3.92 11.62
N ARG A 55 -2.11 -4.34 11.61
CA ARG A 55 -3.27 -3.51 11.97
C ARG A 55 -3.54 -3.55 13.47
N GLY A 56 -4.06 -2.46 14.00
CA GLY A 56 -4.63 -2.42 15.36
C GLY A 56 -4.27 -1.16 16.16
N LYS A 57 -5.07 -0.89 17.19
CA LYS A 57 -4.74 0.06 18.26
C LYS A 57 -5.10 -0.59 19.62
N PRO A 58 -4.14 -0.81 20.54
CA PRO A 58 -2.71 -0.50 20.42
C PRO A 58 -2.06 -1.23 19.24
N GLN A 59 -1.04 -0.59 18.65
CA GLN A 59 -0.32 -1.18 17.53
C GLN A 59 0.53 -2.36 18.00
N PRO A 60 0.69 -3.40 17.16
CA PRO A 60 1.57 -4.51 17.48
C PRO A 60 3.01 -4.03 17.64
N ALA A 61 3.78 -4.74 18.48
CA ALA A 61 5.17 -4.40 18.74
C ALA A 61 5.97 -4.36 17.43
N PHE A 62 6.64 -3.23 17.16
CA PHE A 62 7.27 -3.00 15.86
C PHE A 62 8.31 -4.07 15.52
N GLU A 63 9.09 -4.54 16.50
CA GLU A 63 10.08 -5.60 16.28
C GLU A 63 9.46 -6.93 15.83
N GLN A 64 8.19 -7.19 16.17
CA GLN A 64 7.49 -8.38 15.68
C GLN A 64 7.05 -8.25 14.23
N THR A 65 6.72 -7.04 13.76
CA THR A 65 6.20 -6.80 12.40
C THR A 65 7.26 -6.29 11.43
N ARG A 66 8.38 -5.75 11.92
CA ARG A 66 9.54 -5.29 11.14
C ARG A 66 10.04 -6.29 10.10
N PRO A 67 10.09 -7.62 10.36
CA PRO A 67 10.49 -8.60 9.36
C PRO A 67 9.60 -8.65 8.10
N ALA A 68 8.41 -8.03 8.14
CA ALA A 68 7.53 -7.92 6.98
C ALA A 68 8.02 -6.92 5.92
N LEU A 69 8.84 -5.92 6.30
CA LEU A 69 9.22 -4.81 5.42
C LEU A 69 9.88 -5.25 4.10
N PRO A 70 10.85 -6.18 4.08
CA PRO A 70 11.44 -6.65 2.82
C PRO A 70 10.44 -7.33 1.89
N VAL A 71 9.46 -8.05 2.46
CA VAL A 71 8.43 -8.73 1.67
C VAL A 71 7.42 -7.72 1.14
N LEU A 72 7.00 -6.74 1.97
CA LEU A 72 6.13 -5.65 1.54
C LEU A 72 6.77 -4.81 0.44
N GLN A 73 8.09 -4.58 0.49
CA GLN A 73 8.84 -3.93 -0.57
C GLN A 73 8.70 -4.66 -1.90
N GLN A 74 8.68 -6.00 -1.92
CA GLN A 74 8.46 -6.75 -3.14
C GLN A 74 6.99 -6.69 -3.60
N LEU A 75 6.04 -6.82 -2.67
CA LEU A 75 4.61 -6.90 -2.98
C LEU A 75 4.04 -5.62 -3.61
N ILE A 76 4.58 -4.44 -3.29
CA ILE A 76 4.15 -3.16 -3.91
C ILE A 76 4.56 -3.02 -5.39
N HIS A 77 5.34 -3.96 -5.93
CA HIS A 77 5.61 -4.07 -7.37
C HIS A 77 4.68 -5.06 -8.08
N SER A 78 3.73 -5.67 -7.37
CA SER A 78 2.70 -6.53 -7.98
C SER A 78 1.88 -5.75 -9.01
N THR A 79 1.41 -6.45 -10.05
CA THR A 79 0.41 -5.92 -10.99
C THR A 79 -1.03 -6.20 -10.53
N ASP A 80 -1.19 -6.97 -9.45
CA ASP A 80 -2.49 -7.33 -8.90
C ASP A 80 -2.98 -6.28 -7.90
N GLU A 81 -4.17 -5.73 -8.15
CA GLU A 81 -4.72 -4.62 -7.37
C GLU A 81 -5.03 -4.99 -5.92
N GLU A 82 -5.50 -6.22 -5.66
CA GLU A 82 -5.79 -6.69 -4.29
C GLU A 82 -4.50 -6.80 -3.49
N VAL A 83 -3.45 -7.41 -4.06
CA VAL A 83 -2.12 -7.47 -3.45
C VAL A 83 -1.56 -6.06 -3.18
N LEU A 84 -1.64 -5.15 -4.16
CA LEU A 84 -1.17 -3.77 -3.98
C LEU A 84 -1.92 -3.05 -2.85
N THR A 85 -3.24 -3.20 -2.80
CA THR A 85 -4.10 -2.58 -1.79
C THR A 85 -3.70 -3.01 -0.39
N ASP A 86 -3.63 -4.32 -0.14
CA ASP A 86 -3.30 -4.84 1.18
C ASP A 86 -1.85 -4.58 1.59
N ALA A 87 -0.90 -4.62 0.64
CA ALA A 87 0.50 -4.28 0.91
C ALA A 87 0.64 -2.79 1.30
N CYS A 88 -0.05 -1.90 0.61
CA CYS A 88 -0.07 -0.48 0.95
C CYS A 88 -0.73 -0.23 2.31
N TRP A 89 -1.82 -0.94 2.65
CA TRP A 89 -2.43 -0.85 3.98
C TRP A 89 -1.46 -1.25 5.08
N ALA A 90 -0.76 -2.38 4.91
CA ALA A 90 0.26 -2.84 5.84
C ALA A 90 1.35 -1.78 6.08
N LEU A 91 1.90 -1.20 5.00
CA LEU A 91 2.90 -0.12 5.08
C LEU A 91 2.34 1.14 5.76
N SER A 92 1.06 1.47 5.53
CA SER A 92 0.40 2.59 6.18
C SER A 92 0.24 2.39 7.70
N TYR A 93 0.16 1.15 8.18
CA TYR A 93 0.13 0.86 9.61
C TYR A 93 1.53 0.87 10.22
N LEU A 94 2.54 0.36 9.50
CA LEU A 94 3.92 0.34 9.95
C LEU A 94 4.55 1.73 10.05
N SER A 95 4.16 2.64 9.15
CA SER A 95 4.63 4.04 9.12
C SER A 95 3.89 4.98 10.10
N ASP A 96 2.76 4.55 10.67
CA ASP A 96 2.01 5.33 11.66
C ASP A 96 2.70 5.21 13.03
N GLY A 97 3.51 6.20 13.42
CA GLY A 97 4.18 6.20 14.72
C GLY A 97 5.42 7.10 14.79
N THR A 98 6.42 6.66 15.56
CA THR A 98 7.66 7.42 15.83
C THR A 98 8.57 7.51 14.60
N ASN A 99 9.49 8.48 14.61
CA ASN A 99 10.49 8.65 13.55
C ASN A 99 11.33 7.38 13.31
N ASP A 100 11.57 6.55 14.33
CA ASP A 100 12.30 5.28 14.15
C ASP A 100 11.53 4.28 13.26
N LYS A 101 10.20 4.20 13.43
CA LYS A 101 9.34 3.35 12.59
C LYS A 101 9.29 3.89 11.15
N ILE A 102 9.15 5.22 11.02
CA ILE A 102 9.20 5.90 9.72
C ILE A 102 10.54 5.63 9.03
N GLN A 103 11.66 5.74 9.75
CA GLN A 103 12.99 5.49 9.20
C GLN A 103 13.14 4.06 8.71
N ALA A 104 12.68 3.08 9.50
CA ALA A 104 12.70 1.68 9.07
C ALA A 104 11.88 1.42 7.80
N VAL A 105 10.74 2.11 7.62
CA VAL A 105 9.96 2.06 6.38
C VAL A 105 10.75 2.71 5.23
N ILE A 106 11.37 3.88 5.42
CA ILE A 106 12.20 4.53 4.41
C ILE A 106 13.37 3.62 3.98
N ASP A 107 14.10 3.07 4.95
CA ASP A 107 15.28 2.22 4.75
C ASP A 107 14.93 0.91 4.03
N SER A 108 13.67 0.46 4.10
CA SER A 108 13.20 -0.69 3.34
C SER A 108 13.08 -0.42 1.83
N GLY A 109 13.22 0.82 1.38
CA GLY A 109 13.25 1.18 -0.05
C GLY A 109 11.88 1.30 -0.72
N VAL A 110 10.79 1.37 0.04
CA VAL A 110 9.42 1.41 -0.51
C VAL A 110 9.02 2.77 -1.10
N CYS A 111 9.70 3.86 -0.72
CA CYS A 111 9.25 5.23 -0.99
C CYS A 111 9.10 5.56 -2.48
N PRO A 112 10.07 5.26 -3.37
CA PRO A 112 9.93 5.58 -4.79
C PRO A 112 8.66 4.96 -5.39
N ARG A 113 8.43 3.68 -5.08
CA ARG A 113 7.27 2.95 -5.58
C ARG A 113 5.96 3.43 -4.97
N LEU A 114 5.93 3.76 -3.67
CA LEU A 114 4.73 4.35 -3.04
C LEU A 114 4.36 5.69 -3.68
N VAL A 115 5.35 6.50 -4.05
CA VAL A 115 5.11 7.79 -4.71
C VAL A 115 4.58 7.58 -6.14
N GLU A 116 5.06 6.59 -6.89
CA GLU A 116 4.46 6.21 -8.18
C GLU A 116 3.00 5.75 -8.04
N LEU A 117 2.69 4.99 -6.99
CA LEU A 117 1.33 4.50 -6.73
C LEU A 117 0.33 5.63 -6.40
N LEU A 118 0.78 6.86 -6.16
CA LEU A 118 -0.09 8.04 -6.07
C LEU A 118 -0.77 8.39 -7.41
N LEU A 119 -0.28 7.83 -8.52
CA LEU A 119 -0.89 7.95 -9.84
C LEU A 119 -1.77 6.74 -10.21
N HIS A 120 -1.91 5.76 -9.32
CA HIS A 120 -2.69 4.58 -9.61
C HIS A 120 -4.18 4.93 -9.82
N ILE A 121 -4.77 4.40 -10.89
CA ILE A 121 -6.15 4.74 -11.29
C ILE A 121 -7.20 4.28 -10.27
N SER A 122 -6.92 3.19 -9.55
CA SER A 122 -7.83 2.64 -8.54
C SER A 122 -7.66 3.36 -7.20
N PRO A 123 -8.73 3.96 -6.66
CA PRO A 123 -8.74 4.54 -5.32
C PRO A 123 -8.35 3.54 -4.22
N SER A 124 -8.63 2.24 -4.42
CA SER A 124 -8.31 1.17 -3.47
C SER A 124 -6.81 1.08 -3.18
N VAL A 125 -5.97 1.35 -4.19
CA VAL A 125 -4.50 1.38 -4.07
C VAL A 125 -4.02 2.78 -3.69
N LEU A 126 -4.58 3.81 -4.32
CA LEU A 126 -4.19 5.21 -4.12
C LEU A 126 -4.31 5.64 -2.65
N ILE A 127 -5.44 5.34 -2.00
CA ILE A 127 -5.73 5.81 -0.64
C ILE A 127 -4.69 5.29 0.37
N PRO A 128 -4.40 3.98 0.49
CA PRO A 128 -3.39 3.51 1.42
C PRO A 128 -1.97 3.93 1.04
N ALA A 129 -1.64 4.05 -0.25
CA ALA A 129 -0.36 4.60 -0.69
C ALA A 129 -0.19 6.05 -0.23
N LEU A 130 -1.20 6.89 -0.47
CA LEU A 130 -1.25 8.28 -0.02
C LEU A 130 -1.17 8.39 1.50
N ARG A 131 -1.88 7.53 2.23
CA ARG A 131 -1.79 7.49 3.70
C ARG A 131 -0.37 7.18 4.17
N THR A 132 0.30 6.24 3.53
CA THR A 132 1.68 5.87 3.86
C THR A 132 2.63 7.04 3.61
N VAL A 133 2.53 7.70 2.45
CA VAL A 133 3.31 8.91 2.15
C VAL A 133 3.02 10.02 3.17
N GLY A 134 1.75 10.22 3.52
CA GLY A 134 1.30 11.17 4.53
C GLY A 134 1.92 10.92 5.91
N ASN A 135 2.00 9.66 6.35
CA ASN A 135 2.64 9.31 7.61
C ASN A 135 4.14 9.61 7.58
N ILE A 136 4.83 9.28 6.49
CA ILE A 136 6.28 9.51 6.37
C ILE A 136 6.62 10.99 6.50
N VAL A 137 5.83 11.88 5.89
CA VAL A 137 6.05 13.35 5.98
C VAL A 137 5.66 13.97 7.32
N THR A 138 5.16 13.19 8.28
CA THR A 138 5.05 13.64 9.69
C THR A 138 6.34 13.45 10.48
N GLY A 139 7.34 12.80 9.89
CA GLY A 139 8.67 12.62 10.44
C GLY A 139 9.50 13.91 10.50
N ASP A 140 10.81 13.77 10.65
CA ASP A 140 11.71 14.93 10.64
C ASP A 140 11.95 15.51 9.23
N ASP A 141 12.72 16.60 9.17
CA ASP A 141 13.03 17.32 7.93
C ASP A 141 13.76 16.44 6.91
N LEU A 142 14.62 15.51 7.34
CA LEU A 142 15.35 14.61 6.44
C LEU A 142 14.41 13.56 5.84
N GLN A 143 13.53 12.98 6.67
CA GLN A 143 12.51 12.02 6.25
C GLN A 143 11.53 12.66 5.26
N THR A 144 11.11 13.89 5.54
CA THR A 144 10.24 14.67 4.65
C THR A 144 10.94 15.04 3.34
N ALA A 145 12.19 15.53 3.41
CA ALA A 145 12.98 15.86 2.23
C ALA A 145 13.18 14.64 1.31
N TYR A 146 13.32 13.45 1.88
CA TYR A 146 13.43 12.22 1.10
C TYR A 146 12.20 11.98 0.23
N ILE A 147 10.98 12.14 0.75
CA ILE A 147 9.75 12.02 -0.05
C ILE A 147 9.68 13.08 -1.14
N ILE A 148 10.06 14.33 -0.84
CA ILE A 148 10.09 15.42 -1.82
C ILE A 148 11.03 15.08 -2.98
N SER A 149 12.20 14.50 -2.69
CA SER A 149 13.19 14.11 -3.71
C SER A 149 12.69 13.02 -4.68
N ASN A 150 11.62 12.30 -4.31
CA ASN A 150 10.96 11.30 -5.15
C ASN A 150 9.84 11.89 -6.04
N ASN A 151 9.82 13.21 -6.28
CA ASN A 151 8.78 13.93 -7.05
C ASN A 151 7.36 13.88 -6.46
N ALA A 152 7.22 13.61 -5.16
CA ALA A 152 5.90 13.50 -4.52
C ALA A 152 5.04 14.78 -4.65
N LEU A 153 5.66 15.97 -4.65
CA LEU A 153 4.94 17.25 -4.75
C LEU A 153 4.13 17.37 -6.04
N SER A 154 4.69 16.96 -7.18
CA SER A 154 4.00 17.02 -8.46
C SER A 154 2.75 16.13 -8.47
N TYR A 155 2.83 14.95 -7.86
CA TYR A 155 1.72 14.00 -7.82
C TYR A 155 0.64 14.43 -6.83
N LEU A 156 1.03 14.93 -5.65
CA LEU A 156 0.09 15.50 -4.68
C LEU A 156 -0.66 16.71 -5.27
N LEU A 157 0.02 17.56 -6.05
CA LEU A 157 -0.63 18.68 -6.75
C LEU A 157 -1.64 18.19 -7.79
N ASN A 158 -1.33 17.12 -8.53
CA ASN A 158 -2.27 16.52 -9.49
C ASN A 158 -3.54 16.00 -8.78
N LEU A 159 -3.39 15.39 -7.59
CA LEU A 159 -4.53 14.93 -6.79
C LEU A 159 -5.44 16.08 -6.33
N LEU A 160 -4.86 17.24 -5.96
CA LEU A 160 -5.63 18.43 -5.57
C LEU A 160 -6.36 19.09 -6.75
N THR A 161 -5.75 19.05 -7.94
CA THR A 161 -6.30 19.71 -9.15
C THR A 161 -7.28 18.82 -9.92
N GLY A 162 -7.42 17.54 -9.56
CA GLY A 162 -8.43 16.62 -10.11
C GLY A 162 -8.20 16.24 -11.58
N THR A 163 -7.01 16.51 -12.12
CA THR A 163 -6.66 16.23 -13.52
C THR A 163 -6.65 14.73 -13.84
N SER A 164 -6.46 13.86 -12.83
CA SER A 164 -6.49 12.40 -13.01
C SER A 164 -7.87 11.82 -13.36
N TYR A 165 -8.98 12.54 -13.09
CA TYR A 165 -10.34 12.02 -13.30
C TYR A 165 -11.03 12.56 -14.57
N ARG A 166 -10.49 13.63 -15.19
CA ARG A 166 -11.16 14.33 -16.30
C ARG A 166 -10.74 13.87 -17.69
N ASP A 167 -9.54 13.32 -17.84
CA ASP A 167 -8.99 13.06 -19.18
C ASP A 167 -9.34 11.68 -19.76
N THR A 168 -9.88 10.75 -18.97
CA THR A 168 -10.33 9.43 -19.46
C THR A 168 -11.77 9.40 -20.00
N ASN A 169 -12.56 10.47 -19.78
CA ASN A 169 -13.96 10.54 -20.19
C ASN A 169 -14.22 11.43 -21.42
N ILE A 170 -13.19 12.06 -22.02
CA ILE A 170 -13.36 12.97 -23.17
C ILE A 170 -12.96 12.33 -24.51
N SER A 171 -12.32 11.15 -24.52
CA SER A 171 -11.93 10.48 -25.77
C SER A 171 -13.05 9.68 -26.47
N ASN A 172 -14.29 9.69 -25.97
CA ASN A 172 -15.39 8.87 -26.51
C ASN A 172 -16.68 9.61 -26.91
N SER A 173 -16.65 10.93 -27.10
CA SER A 173 -17.72 11.62 -27.83
C SER A 173 -17.29 11.90 -29.28
N HIS A 174 -17.74 11.01 -30.16
CA HIS A 174 -17.67 11.18 -31.61
C HIS A 174 -18.20 12.56 -32.04
N LEU A 175 -17.36 13.29 -32.77
CA LEU A 175 -17.77 14.38 -33.65
C LEU A 175 -18.82 13.88 -34.65
N PRO A 176 -19.97 14.55 -34.83
CA PRO A 176 -20.63 14.58 -36.12
C PRO A 176 -20.03 15.75 -36.90
N GLN A 177 -19.21 15.44 -37.89
CA GLN A 177 -19.06 16.32 -39.04
C GLN A 177 -20.42 16.49 -39.70
N ARG A 178 -20.84 17.74 -39.93
CA ARG A 178 -21.46 18.21 -41.18
C ARG A 178 -21.70 19.71 -41.08
N GLY A 179 -20.77 20.46 -41.65
CA GLY A 179 -21.10 21.74 -42.25
C GLY A 179 -21.70 21.50 -43.63
N TRP A 180 -22.81 22.16 -43.93
CA TRP A 180 -23.15 22.66 -45.26
C TRP A 180 -23.96 23.94 -45.06
N VAL A 181 -23.45 25.04 -45.61
CA VAL A 181 -24.12 26.34 -45.75
C VAL A 181 -24.41 26.52 -47.23
N ILE A 182 -25.61 27.06 -47.51
CA ILE A 182 -26.14 27.76 -48.70
C ILE A 182 -26.20 27.06 -50.08
N SER A 183 -27.42 26.87 -50.59
CA SER A 183 -28.11 27.79 -51.53
C SER A 183 -29.60 27.48 -51.56
#